data_AF-A0A7S0KLZ6-F1
#
_entry.id   AF-A0A7S0KLZ6-F1
#
_cell.length_a   1.000
_cell.length_b   1.000
_cell.length_c   1.000
_cell.angle_alpha   90.00
_cell.angle_beta   90.00
_cell.angle_gamma   90.00
#
_symmetry.space_group_name_H-M   'P 1'
#
loop_
_entity.id
_entity.type
_entity.pdbx_description
1 polymer ?
#
loop_
_entity_poly.entity_id
_entity_poly.type
_entity_poly.pdbx_seq_one_letter_code
_entity_poly.pdbx_strand_id
1 'polypeptide(L)'
;VTPRVRARMTDGERGRVVDEPTPTSTSLTPADLKNIAQGLGQERERRVAYADHVDQRVIITAADVDAKRAIHIKASTRSAFVIESDVKCAKVFVEGCSDCAVTVKGAVLSEHVEVWECQGVRVRYDAPVGTTQVDQSRDVVLSFAERGFLGAVVFATSVDIRVSFGAESNGAEYERLDHDSLAPGDHREIPQFITRIVDGALLTERLIRGKDEYPTTERELRAALGDELTDDHLDTAPARAELRKDKGNAAFKDGIFAQAVVHYTEALELDPTHVVALCNRAQCFLKLGEHEKALSDADACIAIKHDYVKAHFRKGLALHAMRRFPHAIQAFECALAFDPANIQAKDALRLAEVQAQRAAARAP
;
A
#
# COMPACT_ATOMS: atom_id res chain seq x y z
N VAL A 1 18.62 -11.18 61.15
CA VAL A 1 19.31 -10.19 62.01
C VAL A 1 18.97 -8.80 61.46
N THR A 2 18.09 -8.09 62.16
CA THR A 2 17.79 -6.64 62.05
C THR A 2 19.05 -5.79 62.40
N PRO A 3 19.08 -4.43 62.34
CA PRO A 3 18.02 -3.42 62.14
C PRO A 3 18.37 -2.28 61.13
N ARG A 4 17.44 -1.56 60.49
CA ARG A 4 16.68 -0.36 60.94
C ARG A 4 17.49 0.71 61.69
N VAL A 5 17.58 1.94 61.16
CA VAL A 5 17.25 3.17 61.92
C VAL A 5 16.67 4.25 60.99
N ARG A 6 15.59 4.85 61.49
CA ARG A 6 14.68 5.86 60.95
C ARG A 6 15.27 7.28 60.94
N ALA A 7 14.71 8.17 60.11
CA ALA A 7 14.17 9.43 60.62
C ALA A 7 13.05 9.96 59.71
N ARG A 8 11.99 10.42 60.38
CA ARG A 8 10.68 10.87 59.88
C ARG A 8 10.79 12.20 59.13
N MET A 9 10.07 12.32 58.02
CA MET A 9 9.51 13.61 57.60
C MET A 9 8.29 13.91 58.48
N THR A 10 8.21 15.15 58.94
CA THR A 10 7.04 15.70 59.63
C THR A 10 6.01 16.18 58.63
N ASP A 11 4.75 16.03 59.06
CA ASP A 11 3.51 16.34 58.38
C ASP A 11 3.40 17.77 57.83
N GLY A 12 2.74 17.87 56.68
CA GLY A 12 2.16 19.08 56.12
C GLY A 12 1.01 18.68 55.21
N GLU A 13 -0.19 18.81 55.74
CA GLU A 13 -1.43 18.20 55.29
C GLU A 13 -1.92 18.66 53.90
N ARG A 14 -2.26 17.65 53.09
CA ARG A 14 -3.55 17.44 52.42
C ARG A 14 -4.46 18.68 52.21
N GLY A 15 -4.57 19.08 50.94
CA GLY A 15 -5.73 19.79 50.40
C GLY A 15 -6.45 18.95 49.35
N ARG A 16 -7.59 18.38 49.75
CA ARG A 16 -8.74 17.77 49.02
C ARG A 16 -8.59 17.33 47.55
N VAL A 17 -8.74 16.01 47.37
CA VAL A 17 -9.25 15.34 46.17
C VAL A 17 -10.69 15.79 45.92
N VAL A 18 -10.97 16.19 44.67
CA VAL A 18 -12.31 16.19 44.09
C VAL A 18 -12.20 15.29 42.86
N ASP A 19 -12.92 14.16 42.88
CA ASP A 19 -13.02 13.24 41.75
C ASP A 19 -13.94 13.81 40.66
N GLU A 20 -13.51 13.69 39.40
CA GLU A 20 -14.27 13.26 38.20
C GLU A 20 -13.50 13.60 36.89
N PRO A 21 -13.78 12.95 35.75
CA PRO A 21 -14.03 11.53 35.49
C PRO A 21 -13.00 10.95 34.49
N THR A 22 -12.90 9.63 34.40
CA THR A 22 -12.08 8.88 33.42
C THR A 22 -12.53 9.15 31.98
N PRO A 23 -11.62 9.45 31.03
CA PRO A 23 -12.02 9.54 29.62
C PRO A 23 -12.14 8.13 29.03
N THR A 24 -13.37 7.77 28.70
CA THR A 24 -13.73 6.64 27.86
C THR A 24 -13.17 6.80 26.45
N SER A 25 -12.73 5.68 25.88
CA SER A 25 -12.43 5.49 24.46
C SER A 25 -13.45 6.21 23.58
N THR A 26 -12.99 7.19 22.82
CA THR A 26 -13.81 7.88 21.82
C THR A 26 -13.54 7.23 20.47
N SER A 27 -14.48 6.42 20.00
CA SER A 27 -14.57 6.01 18.61
C SER A 27 -14.78 7.24 17.73
N LEU A 28 -14.24 7.19 16.51
CA LEU A 28 -14.33 8.25 15.49
C LEU A 28 -15.78 8.75 15.36
N THR A 29 -15.95 10.08 15.32
CA THR A 29 -17.28 10.67 15.21
C THR A 29 -17.82 10.51 13.78
N PRO A 30 -19.14 10.62 13.58
CA PRO A 30 -19.73 10.63 12.23
C PRO A 30 -19.17 11.74 11.31
N ALA A 31 -18.63 12.82 11.88
CA ALA A 31 -17.96 13.89 11.13
C ALA A 31 -16.55 13.49 10.67
N ASP A 32 -15.84 12.70 11.46
CA ASP A 32 -14.50 12.19 11.11
C ASP A 32 -14.57 11.14 9.99
N LEU A 33 -15.57 10.27 10.04
CA LEU A 33 -15.87 9.33 8.93
C LEU A 33 -16.27 10.08 7.64
N LYS A 34 -16.95 11.22 7.77
CA LYS A 34 -17.37 12.06 6.64
C LYS A 34 -16.18 12.77 5.97
N ASN A 35 -15.15 13.15 6.73
CA ASN A 35 -13.92 13.74 6.21
C ASN A 35 -12.99 12.69 5.57
N ILE A 36 -12.97 11.45 6.09
CA ILE A 36 -12.27 10.31 5.45
C ILE A 36 -12.93 9.94 4.10
N ALA A 37 -14.27 9.97 4.05
CA ALA A 37 -15.03 9.85 2.80
C ALA A 37 -14.75 10.99 1.81
N GLN A 38 -14.24 12.14 2.27
CA GLN A 38 -13.92 13.30 1.46
C GLN A 38 -12.53 13.18 0.79
N GLY A 39 -11.56 12.48 1.40
CA GLY A 39 -10.25 12.16 0.80
C GLY A 39 -10.33 11.08 -0.28
N LEU A 40 -11.10 10.01 -0.03
CA LEU A 40 -11.53 9.06 -1.08
C LEU A 40 -12.53 9.70 -2.07
N GLY A 41 -13.16 10.79 -1.64
CA GLY A 41 -14.09 11.63 -2.41
C GLY A 41 -13.38 12.37 -3.54
N GLN A 42 -12.18 12.93 -3.33
CA GLN A 42 -11.46 13.69 -4.36
C GLN A 42 -11.01 12.85 -5.57
N GLU A 43 -10.78 11.55 -5.40
CA GLU A 43 -10.52 10.60 -6.50
C GLU A 43 -11.81 10.09 -7.17
N ARG A 44 -12.92 10.00 -6.42
CA ARG A 44 -14.26 9.68 -6.94
C ARG A 44 -14.90 10.86 -7.67
N GLU A 45 -14.60 12.10 -7.27
CA GLU A 45 -15.09 13.36 -7.86
C GLU A 45 -14.51 13.63 -9.27
N ARG A 46 -13.48 12.88 -9.69
CA ARG A 46 -12.94 12.89 -11.06
C ARG A 46 -13.39 11.70 -11.91
N ARG A 47 -14.42 10.96 -11.49
CA ARG A 47 -14.99 9.85 -12.26
C ARG A 47 -16.31 10.27 -12.88
N VAL A 48 -16.51 9.93 -14.14
CA VAL A 48 -17.81 9.96 -14.79
C VAL A 48 -18.42 8.58 -14.61
N ALA A 49 -19.43 8.50 -13.74
CA ALA A 49 -20.07 7.24 -13.36
C ALA A 49 -21.24 6.90 -14.28
N TYR A 50 -21.30 5.64 -14.71
CA TYR A 50 -22.39 5.03 -15.47
C TYR A 50 -22.87 3.82 -14.65
N ALA A 51 -23.91 4.04 -13.85
CA ALA A 51 -24.33 3.09 -12.81
C ALA A 51 -25.74 2.54 -13.05
N ASP A 52 -25.98 1.31 -12.58
CA ASP A 52 -27.31 0.69 -12.46
C ASP A 52 -28.07 0.53 -13.79
N HIS A 53 -27.35 0.41 -14.92
CA HIS A 53 -27.97 0.19 -16.22
C HIS A 53 -28.40 -1.28 -16.37
N VAL A 54 -29.61 -1.51 -16.91
CA VAL A 54 -30.16 -2.85 -17.16
C VAL A 54 -30.72 -2.91 -18.57
N ASP A 55 -30.23 -3.85 -19.39
CA ASP A 55 -30.66 -4.05 -20.78
C ASP A 55 -30.54 -2.78 -21.65
N GLN A 56 -29.51 -1.97 -21.40
CA GLN A 56 -29.31 -0.69 -22.07
C GLN A 56 -28.05 -0.68 -22.95
N ARG A 57 -28.05 0.22 -23.93
CA ARG A 57 -26.86 0.57 -24.69
C ARG A 57 -26.50 2.03 -24.43
N VAL A 58 -25.29 2.26 -23.95
CA VAL A 58 -24.74 3.58 -23.60
C VAL A 58 -23.58 3.90 -24.54
N ILE A 59 -23.58 5.09 -25.11
CA ILE A 59 -22.50 5.60 -25.96
C ILE A 59 -21.84 6.76 -25.21
N ILE A 60 -20.53 6.67 -25.03
CA ILE A 60 -19.71 7.63 -24.29
C ILE A 60 -18.80 8.33 -25.30
N THR A 61 -18.88 9.65 -25.36
CA THR A 61 -18.19 10.50 -26.35
C THR A 61 -17.27 11.51 -25.66
N ALA A 62 -16.49 12.27 -26.44
CA ALA A 62 -15.62 13.31 -25.89
C ALA A 62 -16.38 14.46 -25.18
N ALA A 63 -17.70 14.56 -25.38
CA ALA A 63 -18.54 15.50 -24.64
C ALA A 63 -18.76 15.08 -23.17
N ASP A 64 -18.67 13.78 -22.89
CA ASP A 64 -19.00 13.21 -21.57
C ASP A 64 -17.79 13.19 -20.63
N VAL A 65 -16.60 12.88 -21.17
CA VAL A 65 -15.37 12.64 -20.39
C VAL A 65 -14.13 13.21 -21.09
N ASP A 66 -13.20 13.72 -20.29
CA ASP A 66 -11.91 14.25 -20.77
C ASP A 66 -10.72 13.49 -20.18
N ALA A 67 -9.53 13.82 -20.68
CA ALA A 67 -8.26 13.16 -20.35
C ALA A 67 -7.88 13.16 -18.86
N LYS A 68 -8.49 14.02 -18.02
CA LYS A 68 -8.22 14.13 -16.58
C LYS A 68 -9.17 13.28 -15.74
N ARG A 69 -10.23 12.74 -16.34
CA ARG A 69 -11.29 12.01 -15.66
C ARG A 69 -11.28 10.54 -16.04
N ALA A 70 -11.68 9.70 -15.10
CA ALA A 70 -11.87 8.28 -15.34
C ALA A 70 -13.33 7.98 -15.69
N ILE A 71 -13.55 6.90 -16.44
CA ILE A 71 -14.88 6.35 -16.70
C ILE A 71 -15.11 5.23 -15.68
N HIS A 72 -16.26 5.22 -15.02
CA HIS A 72 -16.61 4.20 -14.03
C HIS A 72 -17.97 3.58 -14.36
N ILE A 73 -17.96 2.42 -14.99
CA ILE A 73 -19.14 1.61 -15.26
C ILE A 73 -19.37 0.74 -14.02
N LYS A 74 -20.54 0.85 -13.39
CA LYS A 74 -20.80 0.22 -12.09
C LYS A 74 -22.15 -0.48 -12.04
N ALA A 75 -22.21 -1.62 -11.36
CA ALA A 75 -23.46 -2.29 -10.95
C ALA A 75 -24.47 -2.49 -12.10
N SER A 76 -23.98 -2.64 -13.34
CA SER A 76 -24.82 -2.73 -14.53
C SER A 76 -25.01 -4.17 -14.95
N THR A 77 -26.16 -4.51 -15.51
CA THR A 77 -26.55 -5.87 -15.90
C THR A 77 -27.00 -5.92 -17.37
N ARG A 78 -26.55 -6.91 -18.14
CA ARG A 78 -26.95 -7.13 -19.55
C ARG A 78 -26.90 -5.87 -20.42
N SER A 79 -25.96 -4.98 -20.14
CA SER A 79 -25.85 -3.67 -20.79
C SER A 79 -24.59 -3.57 -21.62
N ALA A 80 -24.63 -2.72 -22.65
CA ALA A 80 -23.52 -2.48 -23.56
C ALA A 80 -23.04 -1.02 -23.46
N PHE A 81 -21.75 -0.82 -23.27
CA PHE A 81 -21.10 0.48 -23.19
C PHE A 81 -20.11 0.63 -24.33
N VAL A 82 -20.16 1.74 -25.06
CA VAL A 82 -19.22 2.02 -26.15
C VAL A 82 -18.52 3.35 -25.85
N ILE A 83 -17.22 3.27 -25.58
CA ILE A 83 -16.33 4.43 -25.43
C ILE A 83 -15.80 4.75 -26.82
N GLU A 84 -16.31 5.82 -27.42
CA GLU A 84 -16.04 6.18 -28.81
C GLU A 84 -14.60 6.64 -29.05
N SER A 85 -14.17 6.58 -30.31
CA SER A 85 -12.78 6.82 -30.73
C SER A 85 -12.27 8.25 -30.47
N ASP A 86 -13.18 9.21 -30.29
CA ASP A 86 -12.87 10.59 -29.96
C ASP A 86 -12.57 10.80 -28.46
N VAL A 87 -12.87 9.80 -27.62
CA VAL A 87 -12.65 9.86 -26.16
C VAL A 87 -11.17 9.71 -25.83
N LYS A 88 -10.70 10.58 -24.93
CA LYS A 88 -9.48 10.37 -24.15
C LYS A 88 -9.85 10.43 -22.68
N CYS A 89 -9.53 9.40 -21.91
CA CYS A 89 -9.82 9.36 -20.48
C CYS A 89 -8.58 8.92 -19.70
N ALA A 90 -8.53 9.29 -18.42
CA ALA A 90 -7.44 8.88 -17.55
C ALA A 90 -7.43 7.36 -17.35
N LYS A 91 -8.59 6.76 -17.08
CA LYS A 91 -8.73 5.35 -16.66
C LYS A 91 -10.14 4.83 -16.93
N VAL A 92 -10.31 3.52 -17.04
CA VAL A 92 -11.62 2.87 -17.13
C VAL A 92 -11.76 1.86 -16.00
N PHE A 93 -12.89 1.92 -15.30
CA PHE A 93 -13.28 0.96 -14.27
C PHE A 93 -14.60 0.30 -14.67
N VAL A 94 -14.66 -1.02 -14.56
CA VAL A 94 -15.87 -1.85 -14.71
C VAL A 94 -16.01 -2.62 -13.41
N GLU A 95 -16.97 -2.25 -12.59
CA GLU A 95 -17.10 -2.74 -11.20
C GLU A 95 -18.49 -3.33 -10.98
N GLY A 96 -18.58 -4.53 -10.41
CA GLY A 96 -19.86 -5.12 -9.99
C GLY A 96 -20.84 -5.36 -11.15
N CYS A 97 -20.36 -5.48 -12.38
CA CYS A 97 -21.20 -5.64 -13.57
C CYS A 97 -21.43 -7.12 -13.92
N SER A 98 -22.62 -7.44 -14.45
CA SER A 98 -23.00 -8.79 -14.84
C SER A 98 -23.48 -8.84 -16.30
N ASP A 99 -23.00 -9.80 -17.09
CA ASP A 99 -23.38 -10.02 -18.49
C ASP A 99 -23.26 -8.76 -19.39
N CYS A 100 -22.33 -7.86 -19.06
CA CYS A 100 -22.16 -6.59 -19.76
C CYS A 100 -21.11 -6.68 -20.88
N ALA A 101 -21.26 -5.85 -21.89
CA ALA A 101 -20.27 -5.64 -22.94
C ALA A 101 -19.71 -4.22 -22.86
N VAL A 102 -18.39 -4.06 -22.91
CA VAL A 102 -17.71 -2.75 -22.94
C VAL A 102 -16.79 -2.71 -24.15
N THR A 103 -17.00 -1.75 -25.06
CA THR A 103 -16.13 -1.52 -26.21
C THR A 103 -15.32 -0.26 -25.99
N VAL A 104 -13.99 -0.38 -26.02
CA VAL A 104 -13.03 0.71 -25.84
C VAL A 104 -12.38 1.04 -27.18
N LYS A 105 -12.88 2.08 -27.85
CA LYS A 105 -12.28 2.62 -29.08
C LYS A 105 -11.38 3.83 -28.83
N GLY A 106 -11.65 4.57 -27.75
CA GLY A 106 -10.88 5.75 -27.34
C GLY A 106 -9.58 5.42 -26.61
N ALA A 107 -8.77 6.44 -26.33
CA ALA A 107 -7.48 6.27 -25.66
C ALA A 107 -7.61 6.33 -24.12
N VAL A 108 -7.11 5.29 -23.45
CA VAL A 108 -6.95 5.26 -21.98
C VAL A 108 -5.51 5.66 -21.66
N LEU A 109 -5.33 6.80 -20.98
CA LEU A 109 -4.01 7.41 -20.82
C LEU A 109 -3.19 6.83 -19.66
N SER A 110 -3.84 6.33 -18.62
CA SER A 110 -3.16 5.52 -17.61
C SER A 110 -2.97 4.09 -18.10
N GLU A 111 -2.11 3.36 -17.41
CA GLU A 111 -1.84 1.96 -17.73
C GLU A 111 -3.03 1.04 -17.52
N HIS A 112 -4.20 1.47 -17.04
CA HIS A 112 -5.17 0.54 -16.46
C HIS A 112 -6.59 0.65 -17.04
N VAL A 113 -7.12 -0.49 -17.49
CA VAL A 113 -8.55 -0.79 -17.41
C VAL A 113 -8.74 -1.80 -16.30
N GLU A 114 -9.60 -1.52 -15.32
CA GLU A 114 -9.84 -2.43 -14.18
C GLU A 114 -11.23 -3.05 -14.29
N VAL A 115 -11.29 -4.38 -14.26
CA VAL A 115 -12.49 -5.20 -14.17
C VAL A 115 -12.50 -5.84 -12.79
N TRP A 116 -13.46 -5.48 -11.96
CA TRP A 116 -13.50 -5.85 -10.55
C TRP A 116 -14.88 -6.33 -10.12
N GLU A 117 -14.97 -7.44 -9.39
CA GLU A 117 -16.24 -8.03 -8.91
C GLU A 117 -17.27 -8.27 -10.04
N CYS A 118 -16.80 -8.67 -11.22
CA CYS A 118 -17.63 -8.84 -12.41
C CYS A 118 -17.95 -10.30 -12.74
N GLN A 119 -19.08 -10.53 -13.42
CA GLN A 119 -19.46 -11.84 -13.94
C GLN A 119 -19.92 -11.76 -15.40
N GLY A 120 -19.39 -12.61 -16.29
CA GLY A 120 -19.87 -12.66 -17.68
C GLY A 120 -19.59 -11.39 -18.48
N VAL A 121 -18.55 -10.63 -18.10
CA VAL A 121 -18.24 -9.33 -18.72
C VAL A 121 -17.33 -9.53 -19.94
N ARG A 122 -17.71 -8.89 -21.04
CA ARG A 122 -16.92 -8.86 -22.28
C ARG A 122 -16.35 -7.46 -22.48
N VAL A 123 -15.03 -7.33 -22.56
CA VAL A 123 -14.36 -6.07 -22.88
C VAL A 123 -13.68 -6.21 -24.24
N ARG A 124 -14.08 -5.37 -25.19
CA ARG A 124 -13.48 -5.28 -26.52
C ARG A 124 -12.59 -4.04 -26.59
N TYR A 125 -11.35 -4.22 -27.05
CA TYR A 125 -10.38 -3.15 -27.28
C TYR A 125 -10.19 -2.95 -28.79
N ASP A 126 -10.66 -1.82 -29.29
CA ASP A 126 -10.42 -1.33 -30.66
C ASP A 126 -9.29 -0.27 -30.69
N ALA A 127 -8.58 -0.10 -29.56
CA ALA A 127 -7.40 0.74 -29.42
C ALA A 127 -6.39 0.08 -28.45
N PRO A 128 -5.09 0.44 -28.52
CA PRO A 128 -4.08 -0.07 -27.59
C PRO A 128 -4.38 0.26 -26.13
N VAL A 129 -4.08 -0.69 -25.24
CA VAL A 129 -4.16 -0.53 -23.77
C VAL A 129 -2.89 -1.02 -23.10
N GLY A 130 -2.42 -0.31 -22.08
CA GLY A 130 -1.21 -0.68 -21.34
C GLY A 130 -1.38 -1.97 -20.54
N THR A 131 -2.34 -2.01 -19.62
CA THR A 131 -2.63 -3.16 -18.77
C THR A 131 -4.13 -3.24 -18.48
N THR A 132 -4.69 -4.43 -18.59
CA THR A 132 -6.02 -4.74 -18.06
C THR A 132 -5.85 -5.49 -16.75
N GLN A 133 -6.41 -4.96 -15.66
CA GLN A 133 -6.46 -5.65 -14.39
C GLN A 133 -7.81 -6.34 -14.24
N VAL A 134 -7.80 -7.63 -13.91
CA VAL A 134 -9.02 -8.41 -13.66
C VAL A 134 -8.91 -9.02 -12.27
N ASP A 135 -9.79 -8.61 -11.37
CA ASP A 135 -9.79 -9.10 -10.00
C ASP A 135 -11.20 -9.47 -9.53
N GLN A 136 -11.29 -10.49 -8.67
CA GLN A 136 -12.52 -11.00 -8.07
C GLN A 136 -13.64 -11.23 -9.09
N SER A 137 -13.27 -11.62 -10.31
CA SER A 137 -14.20 -11.70 -11.44
C SER A 137 -14.27 -13.12 -12.00
N ARG A 138 -15.37 -13.45 -12.67
CA ARG A 138 -15.59 -14.75 -13.31
C ARG A 138 -16.09 -14.56 -14.74
N ASP A 139 -15.64 -15.43 -15.64
CA ASP A 139 -16.12 -15.43 -17.02
C ASP A 139 -15.93 -14.04 -17.68
N VAL A 140 -14.67 -13.63 -17.73
CA VAL A 140 -14.27 -12.34 -18.33
C VAL A 140 -13.63 -12.62 -19.68
N VAL A 141 -14.17 -12.00 -20.73
CA VAL A 141 -13.63 -12.12 -22.09
C VAL A 141 -13.01 -10.80 -22.49
N LEU A 142 -11.72 -10.80 -22.81
CA LEU A 142 -10.98 -9.65 -23.31
C LEU A 142 -10.67 -9.87 -24.79
N SER A 143 -11.34 -9.14 -25.67
CA SER A 143 -11.14 -9.25 -27.12
C SER A 143 -10.38 -8.04 -27.64
N PHE A 144 -9.32 -8.25 -28.40
CA PHE A 144 -8.50 -7.18 -28.96
C PHE A 144 -8.64 -7.19 -30.48
N ALA A 145 -8.99 -6.05 -31.07
CA ALA A 145 -9.12 -5.93 -32.53
C ALA A 145 -7.83 -6.31 -33.26
N GLU A 146 -6.70 -5.94 -32.67
CA GLU A 146 -5.37 -6.27 -33.14
C GLU A 146 -4.54 -6.88 -32.03
N ARG A 147 -3.67 -7.83 -32.37
CA ARG A 147 -2.80 -8.50 -31.40
C ARG A 147 -1.86 -7.53 -30.69
N GLY A 148 -1.41 -6.48 -31.37
CA GLY A 148 -0.56 -5.43 -30.81
C GLY A 148 -1.26 -4.50 -29.81
N PHE A 149 -2.58 -4.60 -29.64
CA PHE A 149 -3.30 -3.76 -28.66
C PHE A 149 -3.25 -4.32 -27.25
N LEU A 150 -2.89 -5.59 -27.08
CA LEU A 150 -2.64 -6.19 -25.77
C LEU A 150 -1.27 -5.73 -25.24
N GLY A 151 -1.27 -4.87 -24.23
CA GLY A 151 -0.08 -4.63 -23.43
C GLY A 151 0.16 -5.76 -22.42
N ALA A 152 -0.70 -5.86 -21.39
CA ALA A 152 -0.69 -6.94 -20.41
C ALA A 152 -2.07 -7.19 -19.81
N VAL A 153 -2.30 -8.40 -19.31
CA VAL A 153 -3.45 -8.70 -18.44
C VAL A 153 -2.90 -9.14 -17.09
N VAL A 154 -3.14 -8.34 -16.05
CA VAL A 154 -2.82 -8.72 -14.68
C VAL A 154 -4.10 -9.23 -14.04
N PHE A 155 -4.03 -10.37 -13.38
CA PHE A 155 -5.19 -10.90 -12.69
C PHE A 155 -4.79 -11.59 -11.41
N ALA A 156 -5.70 -11.49 -10.46
CA ALA A 156 -5.69 -12.30 -9.26
C ALA A 156 -7.12 -12.76 -9.03
N THR A 157 -7.26 -13.86 -8.31
CA THR A 157 -8.51 -14.21 -7.65
C THR A 157 -9.72 -14.46 -8.57
N SER A 158 -9.47 -14.44 -9.89
CA SER A 158 -10.45 -14.44 -10.97
C SER A 158 -10.31 -15.71 -11.78
N VAL A 159 -11.42 -16.23 -12.31
CA VAL A 159 -11.45 -17.51 -13.02
C VAL A 159 -12.20 -17.41 -14.34
N ASP A 160 -11.81 -18.25 -15.29
CA ASP A 160 -12.31 -18.26 -16.66
C ASP A 160 -12.09 -16.92 -17.38
N ILE A 161 -10.85 -16.41 -17.29
CA ILE A 161 -10.42 -15.25 -18.06
C ILE A 161 -10.00 -15.75 -19.44
N ARG A 162 -10.55 -15.14 -20.50
CA ARG A 162 -10.31 -15.54 -21.88
C ARG A 162 -9.89 -14.35 -22.72
N VAL A 163 -8.95 -14.58 -23.63
CA VAL A 163 -8.50 -13.58 -24.60
C VAL A 163 -8.78 -14.06 -26.02
N SER A 164 -9.15 -13.13 -26.90
CA SER A 164 -9.18 -13.37 -28.35
C SER A 164 -8.65 -12.19 -29.13
N PHE A 165 -8.23 -12.44 -30.37
CA PHE A 165 -7.66 -11.44 -31.27
C PHE A 165 -8.39 -11.39 -32.61
N GLY A 166 -8.55 -10.20 -33.18
CA GLY A 166 -9.10 -9.99 -34.52
C GLY A 166 -10.52 -9.42 -34.56
N ALA A 167 -11.10 -9.43 -35.76
CA ALA A 167 -12.49 -9.05 -35.99
C ALA A 167 -13.44 -10.05 -35.31
N GLU A 168 -14.60 -9.58 -34.83
CA GLU A 168 -15.65 -10.44 -34.29
C GLU A 168 -16.17 -11.38 -35.39
N SER A 169 -15.55 -12.56 -35.54
CA SER A 169 -16.12 -13.64 -36.34
C SER A 169 -16.74 -14.68 -35.41
N ASN A 170 -17.96 -15.11 -35.73
CA ASN A 170 -18.60 -16.29 -35.14
C ASN A 170 -17.67 -17.49 -35.25
N GLY A 171 -16.89 -17.76 -34.19
CA GLY A 171 -15.81 -18.76 -34.20
C GLY A 171 -14.44 -18.28 -33.72
N ALA A 172 -14.33 -17.08 -33.13
CA ALA A 172 -13.09 -16.64 -32.50
C ALA A 172 -12.55 -17.71 -31.53
N GLU A 173 -11.32 -18.16 -31.78
CA GLU A 173 -10.60 -18.99 -30.82
C GLU A 173 -10.27 -18.14 -29.59
N TYR A 174 -10.65 -18.65 -28.43
CA TYR A 174 -10.36 -18.01 -27.15
C TYR A 174 -9.22 -18.77 -26.47
N GLU A 175 -8.19 -18.03 -26.06
CA GLU A 175 -7.13 -18.56 -25.22
C GLU A 175 -7.48 -18.26 -23.75
N ARG A 176 -7.54 -19.30 -22.93
CA ARG A 176 -7.83 -19.17 -21.49
C ARG A 176 -6.54 -18.78 -20.75
N LEU A 177 -6.64 -17.77 -19.89
CA LEU A 177 -5.50 -17.22 -19.15
C LEU A 177 -5.32 -17.81 -17.74
N ASP A 178 -6.27 -18.62 -17.28
CA ASP A 178 -6.28 -19.14 -15.90
C ASP A 178 -4.97 -19.84 -15.52
N HIS A 179 -4.64 -19.72 -14.24
CA HIS A 179 -3.54 -20.43 -13.60
C HIS A 179 -4.07 -21.37 -12.50
N ASP A 180 -3.53 -22.58 -12.39
CA ASP A 180 -4.02 -23.60 -11.44
C ASP A 180 -3.91 -23.17 -9.97
N SER A 181 -3.04 -22.20 -9.68
CA SER A 181 -2.80 -21.66 -8.34
C SER A 181 -3.68 -20.45 -7.96
N LEU A 182 -4.70 -20.14 -8.77
CA LEU A 182 -5.67 -19.10 -8.42
C LEU A 182 -6.50 -19.53 -7.20
N ALA A 183 -6.67 -18.61 -6.24
CA ALA A 183 -7.46 -18.82 -5.03
C ALA A 183 -8.48 -17.69 -4.84
N PRO A 184 -9.66 -17.94 -4.24
CA PRO A 184 -10.56 -16.87 -3.83
C PRO A 184 -9.94 -16.03 -2.69
N GLY A 185 -10.20 -14.72 -2.63
CA GLY A 185 -9.78 -13.84 -1.52
C GLY A 185 -9.21 -12.46 -1.86
N ASP A 186 -8.40 -11.95 -0.95
CA ASP A 186 -7.56 -10.75 -1.04
C ASP A 186 -6.53 -10.78 -2.19
N HIS A 187 -6.66 -10.12 -3.35
CA HIS A 187 -5.58 -10.08 -4.35
C HIS A 187 -4.24 -9.53 -3.83
N ARG A 188 -4.30 -8.76 -2.75
CA ARG A 188 -3.13 -8.24 -2.03
C ARG A 188 -2.50 -9.29 -1.11
N GLU A 189 -3.11 -10.45 -0.97
CA GLU A 189 -2.72 -11.54 -0.06
C GLU A 189 -2.49 -12.87 -0.78
N ILE A 190 -2.96 -12.99 -2.03
CA ILE A 190 -2.79 -14.18 -2.86
C ILE A 190 -1.84 -13.91 -4.04
N PRO A 191 -1.29 -14.97 -4.68
CA PRO A 191 -0.49 -14.81 -5.89
C PRO A 191 -1.26 -14.11 -7.00
N GLN A 192 -0.57 -13.17 -7.66
CA GLN A 192 -1.05 -12.50 -8.87
C GLN A 192 -0.36 -13.11 -10.08
N PHE A 193 -1.02 -13.01 -11.23
CA PHE A 193 -0.52 -13.51 -12.51
C PHE A 193 -0.57 -12.40 -13.54
N ILE A 194 0.33 -12.49 -14.50
CA ILE A 194 0.39 -11.57 -15.62
C ILE A 194 0.51 -12.35 -16.92
N THR A 195 -0.31 -11.98 -17.90
CA THR A 195 -0.24 -12.47 -19.26
C THR A 195 0.24 -11.36 -20.19
N ARG A 196 1.25 -11.65 -21.01
CA ARG A 196 1.76 -10.77 -22.09
C ARG A 196 2.03 -11.58 -23.34
N ILE A 197 2.21 -10.91 -24.48
CA ILE A 197 2.80 -11.53 -25.68
C ILE A 197 4.31 -11.50 -25.53
N VAL A 198 4.94 -12.68 -25.51
CA VAL A 198 6.40 -12.82 -25.61
C VAL A 198 6.75 -13.77 -26.72
N ASP A 199 7.68 -13.35 -27.58
CA ASP A 199 8.12 -14.09 -28.76
C ASP A 199 6.96 -14.56 -29.66
N GLY A 200 5.89 -13.75 -29.72
CA GLY A 200 4.71 -14.03 -30.54
C GLY A 200 3.72 -15.04 -29.95
N ALA A 201 3.88 -15.46 -28.69
CA ALA A 201 2.96 -16.33 -27.96
C ALA A 201 2.40 -15.63 -26.72
N LEU A 202 1.17 -15.99 -26.32
CA LEU A 202 0.68 -15.60 -24.99
C LEU A 202 1.43 -16.41 -23.94
N LEU A 203 1.96 -15.72 -22.94
CA LEU A 203 2.58 -16.34 -21.79
C LEU A 203 1.97 -15.77 -20.52
N THR A 204 1.44 -16.66 -19.69
CA THR A 204 0.98 -16.36 -18.33
C THR A 204 2.07 -16.76 -17.34
N GLU A 205 2.49 -15.82 -16.49
CA GLU A 205 3.50 -16.04 -15.46
C GLU A 205 3.02 -15.52 -14.11
N ARG A 206 3.58 -16.06 -13.02
CA ARG A 206 3.40 -15.48 -11.70
C ARG A 206 4.04 -14.09 -11.66
N LEU A 207 3.29 -13.12 -11.17
CA LEU A 207 3.77 -11.76 -10.93
C LEU A 207 4.57 -11.75 -9.62
N ILE A 208 5.79 -11.21 -9.67
CA ILE A 208 6.73 -11.22 -8.53
C ILE A 208 6.74 -9.88 -7.80
N ARG A 209 6.60 -8.77 -8.53
CA ARG A 209 6.50 -7.41 -7.93
C ARG A 209 5.22 -6.73 -8.39
N GLY A 210 4.51 -6.17 -7.42
CA GLY A 210 3.20 -5.55 -7.60
C GLY A 210 3.24 -4.10 -8.09
N LYS A 211 2.02 -3.62 -8.40
CA LYS A 211 1.58 -2.39 -9.08
C LYS A 211 2.31 -1.06 -8.84
N ASP A 212 3.08 -0.90 -7.77
CA ASP A 212 3.81 0.35 -7.49
C ASP A 212 5.18 0.42 -8.20
N GLU A 213 5.62 -0.72 -8.78
CA GLU A 213 6.73 -0.85 -9.74
C GLU A 213 6.19 -1.51 -11.03
N TYR A 214 6.93 -1.36 -12.14
CA TYR A 214 6.63 -2.05 -13.40
C TYR A 214 6.33 -3.53 -13.13
N PRO A 215 5.16 -4.08 -13.54
CA PRO A 215 4.80 -5.46 -13.22
C PRO A 215 5.86 -6.41 -13.78
N THR A 216 6.57 -7.08 -12.87
CA THR A 216 7.80 -7.83 -13.18
C THR A 216 7.63 -9.31 -12.87
N THR A 217 8.04 -10.17 -13.81
CA THR A 217 8.04 -11.63 -13.64
C THR A 217 9.42 -12.18 -13.28
N GLU A 218 9.49 -13.41 -12.78
CA GLU A 218 10.76 -14.07 -12.50
C GLU A 218 11.66 -14.14 -13.73
N ARG A 219 11.09 -14.42 -14.91
CA ARG A 219 11.85 -14.45 -16.17
C ARG A 219 12.48 -13.10 -16.48
N GLU A 220 11.75 -12.01 -16.30
CA GLU A 220 12.28 -10.65 -16.51
C GLU A 220 13.42 -10.36 -15.52
N LEU A 221 13.29 -10.82 -14.27
CA LEU A 221 14.37 -10.74 -13.28
C LEU A 221 15.57 -11.63 -13.66
N ARG A 222 15.35 -12.86 -14.15
CA ARG A 222 16.42 -13.74 -14.66
C ARG A 222 17.16 -13.13 -15.83
N ALA A 223 16.44 -12.51 -16.76
CA ALA A 223 17.03 -11.84 -17.91
C ALA A 223 17.86 -10.62 -17.49
N ALA A 224 17.41 -9.89 -16.47
CA ALA A 224 18.10 -8.70 -15.97
C ALA A 224 19.30 -9.05 -15.07
N LEU A 225 19.18 -10.08 -14.22
CA LEU A 225 20.11 -10.37 -13.13
C LEU A 225 20.98 -11.62 -13.38
N GLY A 226 20.56 -12.54 -14.25
CA GLY A 226 21.30 -13.77 -14.54
C GLY A 226 21.62 -14.58 -13.28
N ASP A 227 22.91 -14.86 -13.07
CA ASP A 227 23.43 -15.59 -11.90
C ASP A 227 23.30 -14.80 -10.58
N GLU A 228 22.98 -13.49 -10.64
CA GLU A 228 22.72 -12.66 -9.46
C GLU A 228 21.27 -12.82 -8.94
N LEU A 229 20.43 -13.61 -9.62
CA LEU A 229 19.08 -13.89 -9.13
C LEU A 229 19.11 -14.83 -7.90
N THR A 230 18.66 -14.31 -6.75
CA THR A 230 18.48 -15.07 -5.51
C THR A 230 17.00 -15.33 -5.21
N ASP A 231 16.71 -16.22 -4.25
CA ASP A 231 15.34 -16.49 -3.78
C ASP A 231 14.64 -15.21 -3.30
N ASP A 232 15.37 -14.26 -2.70
CA ASP A 232 14.84 -12.97 -2.24
C ASP A 232 14.20 -12.16 -3.38
N HIS A 233 14.62 -12.38 -4.63
CA HIS A 233 14.05 -11.70 -5.79
C HIS A 233 12.70 -12.28 -6.25
N LEU A 234 12.25 -13.46 -5.76
CA LEU A 234 11.19 -14.30 -6.37
C LEU A 234 9.83 -14.36 -5.65
N ASP A 235 9.43 -13.33 -4.91
CA ASP A 235 8.16 -13.31 -4.15
C ASP A 235 8.10 -14.37 -3.02
N THR A 236 8.93 -14.11 -2.02
CA THR A 236 9.18 -14.89 -0.82
C THR A 236 8.48 -14.28 0.42
N ALA A 237 8.64 -14.87 1.61
CA ALA A 237 8.24 -14.22 2.86
C ALA A 237 8.77 -12.76 2.96
N PRO A 238 10.03 -12.47 2.56
CA PRO A 238 10.53 -11.12 2.32
C PRO A 238 9.67 -10.24 1.41
N ALA A 239 9.26 -10.70 0.23
CA ALA A 239 8.45 -9.87 -0.68
C ALA A 239 7.06 -9.54 -0.11
N ARG A 240 6.45 -10.47 0.62
CA ARG A 240 5.20 -10.21 1.35
C ARG A 240 5.42 -9.26 2.53
N ALA A 241 6.57 -9.36 3.22
CA ALA A 241 6.95 -8.40 4.25
C ALA A 241 7.11 -6.99 3.66
N GLU A 242 7.73 -6.87 2.49
CA GLU A 242 7.87 -5.60 1.76
C GLU A 242 6.51 -4.98 1.42
N LEU A 243 5.57 -5.78 0.88
CA LEU A 243 4.21 -5.31 0.60
C LEU A 243 3.48 -4.80 1.85
N ARG A 244 3.58 -5.54 2.97
CA ARG A 244 3.01 -5.11 4.27
C ARG A 244 3.68 -3.82 4.75
N LYS A 245 5.01 -3.72 4.64
CA LYS A 245 5.75 -2.50 4.94
C LYS A 245 5.29 -1.33 4.06
N ASP A 246 4.98 -1.53 2.79
CA ASP A 246 4.52 -0.45 1.91
C ASP A 246 3.11 0.03 2.22
N LYS A 247 2.19 -0.88 2.58
CA LYS A 247 0.91 -0.50 3.19
C LYS A 247 1.12 0.34 4.46
N GLY A 248 2.10 -0.03 5.29
CA GLY A 248 2.50 0.76 6.45
C GLY A 248 3.01 2.15 6.08
N ASN A 249 3.84 2.26 5.03
CA ASN A 249 4.35 3.53 4.52
C ASN A 249 3.23 4.44 4.00
N ALA A 250 2.25 3.88 3.29
CA ALA A 250 1.08 4.62 2.82
C ALA A 250 0.30 5.20 4.01
N ALA A 251 -0.06 4.36 4.98
CA ALA A 251 -0.74 4.80 6.20
C ALA A 251 0.08 5.84 6.99
N PHE A 252 1.42 5.72 7.04
CA PHE A 252 2.29 6.70 7.67
C PHE A 252 2.26 8.06 6.96
N LYS A 253 2.30 8.07 5.62
CA LYS A 253 2.20 9.30 4.82
C LYS A 253 0.85 9.98 5.02
N ASP A 254 -0.21 9.19 5.17
CA ASP A 254 -1.57 9.67 5.47
C ASP A 254 -1.74 10.11 6.93
N GLY A 255 -0.70 9.98 7.76
CA GLY A 255 -0.72 10.35 9.18
C GLY A 255 -1.46 9.36 10.09
N ILE A 256 -1.90 8.21 9.56
CA ILE A 256 -2.64 7.18 10.27
C ILE A 256 -1.64 6.23 10.98
N PHE A 257 -0.93 6.76 11.97
CA PHE A 257 0.21 6.06 12.58
C PHE A 257 -0.17 4.73 13.26
N ALA A 258 -1.38 4.61 13.84
CA ALA A 258 -1.83 3.37 14.45
C ALA A 258 -2.02 2.24 13.43
N GLN A 259 -2.59 2.55 12.26
CA GLN A 259 -2.73 1.60 11.17
C GLN A 259 -1.37 1.25 10.55
N ALA A 260 -0.48 2.23 10.42
CA ALA A 260 0.89 1.99 9.99
C ALA A 260 1.61 0.97 10.91
N VAL A 261 1.43 1.07 12.24
CA VAL A 261 1.98 0.08 13.20
C VAL A 261 1.48 -1.33 12.93
N VAL A 262 0.18 -1.51 12.63
CA VAL A 262 -0.39 -2.82 12.29
C VAL A 262 0.32 -3.40 11.07
N HIS A 263 0.40 -2.65 9.98
CA HIS A 263 1.03 -3.11 8.75
C HIS A 263 2.53 -3.39 8.89
N TYR A 264 3.27 -2.56 9.63
CA TYR A 264 4.67 -2.86 9.93
C TYR A 264 4.83 -4.08 10.85
N THR A 265 3.86 -4.35 11.73
CA THR A 265 3.88 -5.55 12.57
C THR A 265 3.66 -6.81 11.74
N GLU A 266 2.69 -6.79 10.83
CA GLU A 266 2.48 -7.88 9.86
C GLU A 266 3.73 -8.11 8.99
N ALA A 267 4.44 -7.04 8.59
CA ALA A 267 5.72 -7.16 7.90
C ALA A 267 6.78 -7.89 8.75
N LEU A 268 6.84 -7.57 10.04
CA LEU A 268 7.82 -8.15 10.98
C LEU A 268 7.47 -9.56 11.45
N GLU A 269 6.21 -9.97 11.33
CA GLU A 269 5.81 -11.38 11.52
C GLU A 269 6.31 -12.25 10.36
N LEU A 270 6.40 -11.68 9.15
CA LEU A 270 6.88 -12.35 7.94
C LEU A 270 8.41 -12.34 7.83
N ASP A 271 9.04 -11.22 8.18
CA ASP A 271 10.49 -11.08 8.32
C ASP A 271 10.83 -10.31 9.62
N PRO A 272 11.12 -11.02 10.72
CA PRO A 272 11.51 -10.41 11.99
C PRO A 272 12.80 -9.59 11.94
N THR A 273 13.61 -9.77 10.89
CA THR A 273 14.88 -9.08 10.70
C THR A 273 14.78 -7.85 9.80
N HIS A 274 13.56 -7.49 9.36
CA HIS A 274 13.33 -6.38 8.45
C HIS A 274 13.63 -5.00 9.09
N VAL A 275 14.87 -4.55 8.94
CA VAL A 275 15.45 -3.33 9.53
C VAL A 275 14.61 -2.07 9.24
N VAL A 276 14.05 -1.95 8.03
CA VAL A 276 13.26 -0.78 7.64
C VAL A 276 11.90 -0.76 8.33
N ALA A 277 11.21 -1.90 8.38
CA ALA A 277 9.92 -2.01 9.07
C ALA A 277 10.06 -1.75 10.58
N LEU A 278 11.10 -2.28 11.24
CA LEU A 278 11.42 -1.96 12.65
C LEU A 278 11.61 -0.45 12.86
N CYS A 279 12.46 0.18 12.05
CA CYS A 279 12.77 1.60 12.20
C CYS A 279 11.56 2.51 11.92
N ASN A 280 10.72 2.15 10.94
CA ASN A 280 9.51 2.89 10.62
C ASN A 280 8.43 2.71 11.68
N ARG A 281 8.25 1.49 12.21
CA ARG A 281 7.35 1.23 13.34
C ARG A 281 7.78 1.97 14.61
N ALA A 282 9.09 2.05 14.88
CA ALA A 282 9.63 2.88 15.96
C ALA A 282 9.26 4.37 15.79
N GLN A 283 9.29 4.89 14.55
CA GLN A 283 8.85 6.25 14.28
C GLN A 283 7.35 6.44 14.49
N CYS A 284 6.51 5.46 14.12
CA CYS A 284 5.08 5.50 14.44
C CYS A 284 4.85 5.54 15.95
N PHE A 285 5.54 4.70 16.71
CA PHE A 285 5.45 4.71 18.17
C PHE A 285 5.89 6.04 18.78
N LEU A 286 6.94 6.68 18.26
CA LEU A 286 7.31 8.05 18.67
C LEU A 286 6.19 9.07 18.40
N LYS A 287 5.49 8.97 17.27
CA LYS A 287 4.36 9.86 16.94
C LYS A 287 3.14 9.60 17.83
N LEU A 288 2.96 8.35 18.27
CA LEU A 288 1.88 7.93 19.15
C LEU A 288 2.17 8.13 20.64
N GLY A 289 3.39 8.53 21.02
CA GLY A 289 3.78 8.69 22.43
C GLY A 289 4.24 7.39 23.12
N GLU A 290 4.36 6.29 22.39
CA GLU A 290 4.69 4.95 22.88
C GLU A 290 6.22 4.77 22.94
N HIS A 291 6.89 5.56 23.77
CA HIS A 291 8.35 5.74 23.72
C HIS A 291 9.16 4.48 24.07
N GLU A 292 8.68 3.64 24.99
CA GLU A 292 9.33 2.38 25.35
C GLU A 292 9.32 1.38 24.19
N LYS A 293 8.20 1.29 23.45
CA LYS A 293 8.08 0.43 22.26
C LYS A 293 8.99 0.93 21.14
N ALA A 294 9.04 2.26 20.94
CA ALA A 294 9.97 2.86 19.99
C ALA A 294 11.44 2.56 20.31
N LEU A 295 11.82 2.59 21.60
CA LEU A 295 13.16 2.22 22.04
C LEU A 295 13.45 0.74 21.74
N SER A 296 12.52 -0.16 22.05
CA SER A 296 12.68 -1.59 21.78
C SER A 296 12.91 -1.89 20.29
N ASP A 297 12.10 -1.30 19.40
CA ASP A 297 12.25 -1.48 17.96
C ASP A 297 13.57 -0.86 17.44
N ALA A 298 13.99 0.29 17.99
CA ALA A 298 15.26 0.91 17.64
C ALA A 298 16.46 0.07 18.09
N ASP A 299 16.42 -0.53 19.28
CA ASP A 299 17.46 -1.42 19.78
C ASP A 299 17.55 -2.72 18.96
N ALA A 300 16.41 -3.33 18.62
CA ALA A 300 16.37 -4.48 17.72
C ALA A 300 16.98 -4.15 16.35
N CYS A 301 16.66 -2.98 15.81
CA CYS A 301 17.21 -2.50 14.55
C CYS A 301 18.74 -2.33 14.61
N ILE A 302 19.29 -1.81 15.72
CA ILE A 302 20.74 -1.66 15.94
C ILE A 302 21.41 -3.03 16.11
N ALA A 303 20.74 -3.98 16.78
CA ALA A 303 21.28 -5.33 16.96
C ALA A 303 21.44 -6.08 15.63
N ILE A 304 20.51 -5.87 14.69
CA ILE A 304 20.57 -6.46 13.34
C ILE A 304 21.55 -5.67 12.45
N LYS A 305 21.44 -4.33 12.46
CA LYS A 305 22.26 -3.44 11.64
C LYS A 305 22.83 -2.29 12.48
N HIS A 306 24.03 -2.53 13.01
CA HIS A 306 24.68 -1.64 13.99
C HIS A 306 25.00 -0.23 13.47
N ASP A 307 25.21 -0.07 12.16
CA ASP A 307 25.56 1.18 11.49
C ASP A 307 24.33 1.95 10.97
N TYR A 308 23.10 1.49 11.28
CA TYR A 308 21.89 2.13 10.78
C TYR A 308 21.57 3.43 11.53
N VAL A 309 22.08 4.55 11.00
CA VAL A 309 21.97 5.91 11.55
C VAL A 309 20.56 6.25 12.04
N LYS A 310 19.52 5.93 11.25
CA LYS A 310 18.13 6.23 11.60
C LYS A 310 17.71 5.55 12.90
N ALA A 311 18.15 4.32 13.17
CA ALA A 311 17.81 3.61 14.40
C ALA A 311 18.46 4.25 15.63
N HIS A 312 19.74 4.62 15.56
CA HIS A 312 20.40 5.39 16.63
C HIS A 312 19.70 6.72 16.90
N PHE A 313 19.28 7.41 15.84
CA PHE A 313 18.50 8.63 15.97
C PHE A 313 17.11 8.39 16.60
N ARG A 314 16.36 7.35 16.20
CA ARG A 314 15.08 6.97 16.83
C ARG A 314 15.24 6.59 18.30
N LYS A 315 16.30 5.85 18.63
CA LYS A 315 16.68 5.52 20.01
C LYS A 315 16.93 6.78 20.84
N GLY A 316 17.72 7.72 20.31
CA GLY A 316 17.96 9.00 20.96
C GLY A 316 16.68 9.81 21.19
N LEU A 317 15.79 9.87 20.20
CA LEU A 317 14.48 10.54 20.33
C LEU A 317 13.59 9.89 21.39
N ALA A 318 13.53 8.55 21.43
CA ALA A 318 12.76 7.82 22.44
C ALA A 318 13.30 8.09 23.85
N LEU A 319 14.62 7.98 24.04
CA LEU A 319 15.28 8.24 25.31
C LEU A 319 15.12 9.69 25.76
N HIS A 320 15.21 10.64 24.82
CA HIS A 320 14.99 12.06 25.09
C HIS A 320 13.54 12.31 25.54
N ALA A 321 12.54 11.72 24.85
CA ALA A 321 11.14 11.82 25.24
C ALA A 321 10.88 11.23 26.64
N MET A 322 11.57 10.15 27.00
CA MET A 322 11.58 9.56 28.34
C MET A 322 12.44 10.33 29.37
N ARG A 323 13.00 11.49 29.01
CA ARG A 323 13.90 12.32 29.84
C ARG A 323 15.18 11.61 30.30
N ARG A 324 15.60 10.55 29.61
CA ARG A 324 16.87 9.83 29.84
C ARG A 324 18.01 10.50 29.07
N PHE A 325 18.24 11.78 29.34
CA PHE A 325 19.10 12.64 28.52
C PHE A 325 20.54 12.14 28.31
N PRO A 326 21.25 11.59 29.32
CA PRO A 326 22.61 11.08 29.10
C PRO A 326 22.67 9.94 28.07
N HIS A 327 21.70 9.03 28.10
CA HIS A 327 21.62 7.93 27.12
C HIS A 327 21.15 8.42 25.74
N ALA A 328 20.30 9.45 25.70
CA ALA A 328 19.89 10.07 24.45
C ALA A 328 21.08 10.74 23.74
N ILE A 329 21.92 11.47 24.49
CA ILE A 329 23.16 12.08 24.00
C ILE A 329 24.05 11.01 23.36
N GLN A 330 24.34 9.92 24.08
CA GLN A 330 25.14 8.81 23.55
C GLN A 330 24.56 8.23 22.25
N ALA A 331 23.24 8.05 22.17
CA ALA A 331 22.61 7.53 20.96
C ALA A 331 22.72 8.53 19.78
N PHE A 332 22.60 9.84 20.02
CA PHE A 332 22.80 10.85 18.99
C PHE A 332 24.27 10.97 18.55
N GLU A 333 25.21 10.86 19.48
CA GLU A 333 26.65 10.80 19.17
C GLU A 333 26.98 9.56 18.33
N CYS A 334 26.41 8.40 18.64
CA CYS A 334 26.53 7.21 17.80
C CYS A 334 25.96 7.43 16.39
N ALA A 335 24.79 8.06 16.27
CA ALA A 335 24.23 8.42 14.96
C ALA A 335 25.18 9.33 14.17
N LEU A 336 25.79 10.31 14.84
CA LEU A 336 26.75 11.26 14.24
C LEU A 336 28.13 10.65 13.95
N ALA A 337 28.52 9.61 14.66
CA ALA A 337 29.75 8.87 14.36
C ALA A 337 29.65 8.16 13.00
N PHE A 338 28.46 7.63 12.68
CA PHE A 338 28.19 7.00 11.38
C PHE A 338 27.82 8.02 10.28
N ASP A 339 27.14 9.11 10.62
CA ASP A 339 26.82 10.22 9.70
C ASP A 339 27.08 11.59 10.35
N PRO A 340 28.32 12.12 10.26
CA PRO A 340 28.68 13.41 10.84
C PRO A 340 27.97 14.60 10.19
N ALA A 341 27.35 14.44 9.02
CA ALA A 341 26.63 15.51 8.34
C ALA A 341 25.17 15.62 8.78
N ASN A 342 24.66 14.66 9.57
CA ASN A 342 23.26 14.59 9.96
C ASN A 342 22.79 15.80 10.79
N ILE A 343 22.10 16.74 10.15
CA ILE A 343 21.65 17.98 10.80
C ILE A 343 20.64 17.68 11.92
N GLN A 344 19.71 16.74 11.68
CA GLN A 344 18.68 16.40 12.67
C GLN A 344 19.29 15.81 13.94
N ALA A 345 20.30 14.94 13.82
CA ALA A 345 21.00 14.39 14.96
C ALA A 345 21.84 15.45 15.70
N LYS A 346 22.47 16.41 14.99
CA LYS A 346 23.17 17.55 15.63
C LYS A 346 22.23 18.41 16.45
N ASP A 347 21.07 18.75 15.91
CA ASP A 347 20.11 19.60 16.60
C ASP A 347 19.48 18.86 17.79
N ALA A 348 19.17 17.57 17.63
CA ALA A 348 18.67 16.75 18.72
C ALA A 348 19.71 16.53 19.83
N LEU A 349 21.00 16.37 19.48
CA LEU A 349 22.11 16.30 20.43
C LEU A 349 22.20 17.58 21.25
N ARG A 350 22.28 18.75 20.59
CA ARG A 350 22.33 20.05 21.27
C ARG A 350 21.14 20.24 22.22
N LEU A 351 19.95 19.86 21.76
CA LEU A 351 18.74 19.94 22.59
C LEU A 351 18.85 19.03 23.82
N ALA A 352 19.32 17.78 23.63
CA ALA A 352 19.51 16.83 24.72
C ALA A 352 20.56 17.30 25.73
N GLU A 353 21.67 17.90 25.28
CA GLU A 353 22.72 18.47 26.14
C GLU A 353 22.18 19.62 27.00
N VAL A 354 21.45 20.57 26.38
CA VAL A 354 20.83 21.69 27.11
C VAL A 354 19.83 21.18 28.15
N GLN A 355 19.03 20.17 27.80
CA GLN A 355 18.08 19.57 28.74
C GLN A 355 18.75 18.78 29.86
N ALA A 356 19.85 18.08 29.57
CA ALA A 356 20.66 17.38 30.56
C ALA A 356 21.26 18.36 31.58
N GLN A 357 21.86 19.46 31.11
CA GLN A 357 22.43 20.51 31.96
C GLN A 357 21.37 21.16 32.86
N ARG A 358 20.21 21.49 32.29
CA ARG A 358 19.08 22.05 33.06
C ARG A 358 18.54 21.07 34.09
N ALA A 359 18.48 19.77 33.76
CA ALA A 359 18.05 18.74 34.70
C ALA A 359 19.07 18.59 35.85
N ALA A 360 20.37 18.62 35.56
CA ALA A 360 21.44 18.56 36.56
C ALA A 360 21.45 19.79 37.48
N ALA A 361 21.28 20.99 36.93
CA ALA A 361 21.21 22.24 37.72
C ALA A 361 19.95 22.35 38.60
N ARG A 362 18.94 21.52 38.35
CA ARG A 362 17.70 21.42 39.14
C ARG A 362 17.70 20.21 40.09
N ALA A 363 18.72 19.36 40.04
CA ALA A 363 18.86 18.26 40.98
C ALA A 363 19.24 18.86 42.35
N PRO A 364 18.48 18.53 43.42
CA PRO A 364 18.68 19.10 44.75
C PRO A 364 19.98 18.67 45.43
#